data_AF-A0A533X0C9-F1
#
_entry.id   AF-A0A533X0C9-F1
#
_cell.length_a   1.000
_cell.length_b   1.000
_cell.length_c   1.000
_cell.angle_alpha   90.00
_cell.angle_beta   90.00
_cell.angle_gamma   90.00
#
_symmetry.space_group_name_H-M   'P 1'
#
loop_
_entity.id
_entity.type
_entity.pdbx_description
1 polymer ?
#
loop_
_entity_poly.entity_id
_entity_poly.type
_entity_poly.pdbx_seq_one_letter_code
_entity_poly.pdbx_strand_id
1 'polypeptide(L)'
;MALKLSDYKTDVHNDWCAGCVLPDTVIHCNPSVKQIQQIAVGEKVLGRDGKFHKVTEIISHIHRGKMYKFMTKCFGETYATAEHPVLIVKRKDPNKRLHNTSYDCVWKRADEIEEKDYLVYPIQKEESDLESITVDYDLKQKDTVSKKLPRNIPLSTDFLRLMGYYVAEGFVHDREVCFTFNENEIEYIEDVRQTMMKFFELKAASLTKRNSTT
;
A
#
# COMPACT_ATOMS: atom_id res chain seq x y z
N MET A 1 -2.40 -30.22 13.70
CA MET A 1 -1.20 -30.28 12.84
C MET A 1 -1.30 -29.14 11.84
N ALA A 2 -0.27 -28.32 11.66
CA ALA A 2 -0.27 -27.32 10.60
C ALA A 2 -0.14 -28.05 9.24
N LEU A 3 -1.04 -27.76 8.30
CA LEU A 3 -0.97 -28.30 6.95
C LEU A 3 0.34 -27.85 6.30
N LYS A 4 1.06 -28.79 5.68
CA LYS A 4 2.29 -28.54 4.94
C LYS A 4 1.92 -28.16 3.51
N LEU A 5 2.79 -27.40 2.84
CA LEU A 5 2.59 -26.98 1.45
C LEU A 5 2.41 -28.19 0.49
N SER A 6 3.00 -29.33 0.84
CA SER A 6 2.83 -30.61 0.14
C SER A 6 1.41 -31.18 0.17
N ASP A 7 0.55 -30.69 1.07
CA ASP A 7 -0.77 -31.26 1.32
C ASP A 7 -1.84 -30.69 0.36
N TYR A 8 -1.49 -29.66 -0.43
CA TYR A 8 -2.37 -28.98 -1.38
C TYR A 8 -2.18 -29.47 -2.83
N LYS A 9 -1.78 -30.72 -3.05
CA LYS A 9 -1.51 -31.26 -4.39
C LYS A 9 -2.77 -31.73 -5.12
N THR A 10 -2.70 -31.81 -6.44
CA THR A 10 -3.69 -32.49 -7.30
C THR A 10 -3.00 -33.40 -8.31
N ASP A 11 -3.72 -34.39 -8.85
CA ASP A 11 -3.19 -35.39 -9.81
C ASP A 11 -2.65 -34.76 -11.11
N VAL A 12 -2.96 -33.49 -11.36
CA VAL A 12 -2.61 -32.75 -12.58
C VAL A 12 -1.33 -31.92 -12.41
N HIS A 13 -0.82 -31.78 -11.17
CA HIS A 13 0.29 -30.88 -10.85
C HIS A 13 1.50 -31.62 -10.26
N ASN A 14 2.68 -31.21 -10.71
CA ASN A 14 3.95 -31.75 -10.21
C ASN A 14 4.17 -31.39 -8.73
N ASP A 15 4.91 -32.24 -8.02
CA ASP A 15 5.15 -32.18 -6.57
C ASP A 15 5.77 -30.87 -5.99
N TRP A 16 6.08 -29.88 -6.82
CA TRP A 16 6.88 -28.70 -6.48
C TRP A 16 6.14 -27.33 -6.48
N CYS A 17 4.99 -27.14 -7.17
CA CYS A 17 4.13 -25.93 -7.01
C CYS A 17 2.83 -26.33 -6.30
N ALA A 18 2.59 -25.81 -5.09
CA ALA A 18 1.34 -26.05 -4.38
C ALA A 18 0.19 -25.12 -4.81
N GLY A 19 0.43 -24.23 -5.78
CA GLY A 19 -0.53 -23.21 -6.18
C GLY A 19 0.14 -22.05 -6.87
N CYS A 20 -0.43 -21.60 -7.97
CA CYS A 20 0.18 -20.61 -8.83
C CYS A 20 -0.89 -19.52 -9.18
N VAL A 21 -0.46 -18.28 -9.50
CA VAL A 21 -1.35 -17.13 -9.85
C VAL A 21 -1.04 -16.64 -11.27
N LEU A 22 -1.89 -15.75 -11.83
CA LEU A 22 -1.63 -15.20 -13.16
C LEU A 22 -0.37 -14.31 -13.19
N PRO A 23 0.35 -14.25 -14.33
CA PRO A 23 1.65 -13.59 -14.42
C PRO A 23 1.57 -12.05 -14.27
N ASP A 24 0.41 -11.45 -14.54
CA ASP A 24 0.10 -10.04 -14.33
C ASP A 24 -0.35 -9.70 -12.90
N THR A 25 -0.48 -10.71 -12.02
CA THR A 25 -0.88 -10.50 -10.62
C THR A 25 0.11 -9.58 -9.92
N VAL A 26 -0.42 -8.53 -9.30
CA VAL A 26 0.35 -7.47 -8.66
C VAL A 26 0.68 -7.86 -7.21
N ILE A 27 1.95 -7.81 -6.85
CA ILE A 27 2.50 -8.23 -5.55
C ILE A 27 3.19 -7.04 -4.88
N HIS A 28 2.90 -6.86 -3.58
CA HIS A 28 3.60 -5.89 -2.74
C HIS A 28 5.04 -6.33 -2.51
N CYS A 29 5.97 -5.64 -3.17
CA CYS A 29 7.40 -5.76 -2.92
C CYS A 29 7.89 -4.55 -2.10
N ASN A 30 9.15 -4.56 -1.70
CA ASN A 30 9.79 -3.42 -1.03
C ASN A 30 10.92 -2.88 -1.92
N PRO A 31 10.88 -1.62 -2.41
CA PRO A 31 9.97 -0.52 -2.05
C PRO A 31 8.79 -0.29 -3.01
N SER A 32 8.55 -1.21 -3.96
CA SER A 32 7.60 -1.01 -5.07
C SER A 32 6.60 -2.14 -5.18
N VAL A 33 5.54 -1.92 -5.96
CA VAL A 33 4.58 -2.97 -6.31
C VAL A 33 4.89 -3.46 -7.72
N LYS A 34 4.99 -4.77 -7.92
CA LYS A 34 5.40 -5.38 -9.20
C LYS A 34 4.48 -6.51 -9.61
N GLN A 35 4.39 -6.78 -10.91
CA GLN A 35 3.76 -8.01 -11.38
C GLN A 35 4.61 -9.22 -10.99
N ILE A 36 3.99 -10.34 -10.64
CA ILE A 36 4.70 -11.55 -10.19
C ILE A 36 5.71 -12.04 -11.24
N GLN A 37 5.41 -11.89 -12.54
CA GLN A 37 6.33 -12.25 -13.63
C GLN A 37 7.63 -11.41 -13.67
N GLN A 38 7.65 -10.25 -13.01
CA GLN A 38 8.79 -9.33 -12.99
C GLN A 38 9.66 -9.50 -11.73
N ILE A 39 9.24 -10.34 -10.77
CA ILE A 39 9.96 -10.54 -9.51
C ILE A 39 11.15 -11.47 -9.74
N ALA A 40 12.31 -11.07 -9.22
CA ALA A 40 13.53 -11.87 -9.26
C ALA A 40 13.89 -12.50 -7.91
N VAL A 41 14.69 -13.56 -7.96
CA VAL A 41 15.29 -14.16 -6.75
C VAL A 41 16.09 -13.11 -6.00
N GLY A 42 15.85 -13.02 -4.69
CA GLY A 42 16.50 -12.08 -3.79
C GLY A 42 15.73 -10.79 -3.53
N GLU A 43 14.67 -10.51 -4.29
CA GLU A 43 13.72 -9.45 -3.96
C GLU A 43 12.91 -9.78 -2.70
N LYS A 44 12.27 -8.77 -2.14
CA LYS A 44 11.48 -8.88 -0.92
C LYS A 44 10.00 -8.71 -1.20
N VAL A 45 9.17 -9.66 -0.75
CA VAL A 45 7.71 -9.65 -0.90
C VAL A 45 7.00 -9.69 0.46
N LEU A 46 5.83 -9.07 0.54
CA LEU A 46 5.05 -9.01 1.77
C LEU A 46 4.49 -10.40 2.15
N GLY A 47 4.88 -10.90 3.31
CA GLY A 47 4.39 -12.17 3.86
C GLY A 47 3.14 -12.00 4.72
N ARG A 48 2.51 -13.14 5.04
CA ARG A 48 1.32 -13.22 5.92
C ARG A 48 1.55 -12.59 7.30
N ASP A 49 2.76 -12.68 7.83
CA ASP A 49 3.12 -12.14 9.15
C ASP A 49 3.23 -10.61 9.18
N GLY A 50 3.10 -9.96 8.02
CA GLY A 50 3.22 -8.52 7.84
C GLY A 50 4.66 -8.05 7.62
N LYS A 51 5.62 -8.96 7.43
CA LYS A 51 7.03 -8.64 7.18
C LYS A 51 7.42 -8.94 5.74
N PHE A 52 8.51 -8.34 5.28
CA PHE A 52 9.05 -8.57 3.95
C PHE A 52 10.02 -9.75 3.95
N HIS A 53 9.73 -10.77 3.15
CA HIS A 53 10.52 -12.00 3.04
C HIS A 53 11.27 -12.04 1.71
N LYS A 54 12.51 -12.53 1.76
CA LYS A 54 13.35 -12.69 0.57
C LYS A 54 12.87 -13.87 -0.27
N VAL A 55 12.66 -13.63 -1.56
CA VAL A 55 12.34 -14.66 -2.55
C VAL A 55 13.57 -15.55 -2.77
N THR A 56 13.43 -16.85 -2.51
CA THR A 56 14.52 -17.83 -2.68
C THR A 56 14.51 -18.45 -4.08
N GLU A 57 13.33 -18.66 -4.64
CA GLU A 57 13.12 -19.40 -5.89
C GLU A 57 11.94 -18.79 -6.66
N ILE A 58 12.00 -18.89 -7.99
CA ILE A 58 10.90 -18.51 -8.89
C ILE A 58 10.39 -19.77 -9.58
N ILE A 59 9.08 -19.98 -9.45
CA ILE A 59 8.37 -21.15 -9.93
C ILE A 59 7.39 -20.69 -11.00
N SER A 60 7.49 -21.27 -12.21
CA SER A 60 6.57 -20.97 -13.31
C SER A 60 6.32 -22.22 -14.16
N HIS A 61 5.11 -22.36 -14.66
CA HIS A 61 4.73 -23.44 -15.57
C HIS A 61 3.56 -23.01 -16.45
N ILE A 62 3.36 -23.72 -17.56
CA ILE A 62 2.17 -23.55 -18.39
C ILE A 62 1.02 -24.31 -17.74
N HIS A 63 0.03 -23.58 -17.22
CA HIS A 63 -1.19 -24.18 -16.69
C HIS A 63 -2.19 -24.51 -17.80
N ARG A 64 -2.74 -25.73 -17.79
CA ARG A 64 -3.82 -26.16 -18.68
C ARG A 64 -4.99 -26.66 -17.85
N GLY A 65 -5.76 -25.73 -17.31
CA GLY A 65 -6.89 -26.04 -16.44
C GLY A 65 -7.76 -24.82 -16.16
N LYS A 66 -8.76 -25.02 -15.29
CA LYS A 66 -9.60 -23.92 -14.81
C LYS A 66 -8.76 -22.99 -13.92
N MET A 67 -9.08 -21.70 -14.00
CA MET A 67 -8.62 -20.67 -13.08
C MET A 67 -9.81 -20.17 -12.28
N TYR A 68 -9.59 -19.91 -11.00
CA TYR A 68 -10.61 -19.42 -10.08
C TYR A 68 -10.41 -17.92 -9.89
N LYS A 69 -11.50 -17.17 -10.08
CA LYS A 69 -11.55 -15.72 -9.96
C LYS A 69 -12.16 -15.34 -8.62
N PHE A 70 -11.42 -14.61 -7.80
CA PHE A 70 -11.89 -14.05 -6.55
C PHE A 70 -12.30 -12.60 -6.74
N MET A 71 -13.56 -12.29 -6.45
CA MET A 71 -14.08 -10.92 -6.42
C MET A 71 -14.08 -10.41 -4.98
N THR A 72 -13.07 -9.63 -4.64
CA THR A 72 -12.89 -9.12 -3.28
C THR A 72 -13.37 -7.69 -3.15
N LYS A 73 -14.21 -7.45 -2.14
CA LYS A 73 -14.70 -6.10 -1.85
C LYS A 73 -13.52 -5.18 -1.52
N CYS A 74 -13.43 -4.05 -2.22
CA CYS A 74 -12.36 -3.04 -2.10
C CYS A 74 -10.95 -3.48 -2.53
N PHE A 75 -10.75 -4.73 -2.98
CA PHE A 75 -9.44 -5.26 -3.39
C PHE A 75 -9.41 -5.75 -4.84
N GLY A 76 -10.56 -5.78 -5.52
CA GLY A 76 -10.64 -6.08 -6.95
C GLY A 76 -10.66 -7.58 -7.25
N GLU A 77 -10.04 -7.96 -8.37
CA GLU A 77 -10.06 -9.32 -8.88
C GLU A 77 -8.69 -9.98 -8.75
N THR A 78 -8.66 -11.23 -8.28
CA THR A 78 -7.45 -12.06 -8.25
C THR A 78 -7.74 -13.42 -8.86
N TYR A 79 -6.79 -13.97 -9.62
CA TYR A 79 -6.94 -15.27 -10.27
C TYR A 79 -5.90 -16.25 -9.73
N ALA A 80 -6.34 -17.47 -9.38
CA ALA A 80 -5.46 -18.53 -8.91
C ALA A 80 -5.84 -19.89 -9.50
N THR A 81 -4.90 -20.83 -9.48
CA THR A 81 -5.17 -22.24 -9.80
C THR A 81 -6.05 -22.89 -8.72
N ALA A 82 -6.70 -24.00 -9.06
CA ALA A 82 -7.70 -24.65 -8.19
C ALA A 82 -7.13 -25.07 -6.83
N GLU A 83 -5.91 -25.57 -6.83
CA GLU A 83 -5.20 -26.08 -5.67
C GLU A 83 -4.54 -25.00 -4.81
N HIS A 84 -4.53 -23.74 -5.29
CA HIS A 84 -3.82 -22.66 -4.63
C HIS A 84 -4.31 -22.48 -3.18
N PRO A 85 -3.42 -22.59 -2.17
CA PRO A 85 -3.81 -22.41 -0.77
C PRO A 85 -4.08 -20.93 -0.50
N VAL A 86 -5.32 -20.63 -0.17
CA VAL A 86 -5.77 -19.29 0.20
C VAL A 86 -6.11 -19.28 1.68
N LEU A 87 -5.62 -18.26 2.38
CA LEU A 87 -5.97 -18.05 3.78
C LEU A 87 -7.32 -17.33 3.87
N ILE A 88 -8.29 -17.98 4.51
CA ILE A 88 -9.64 -17.44 4.65
C ILE A 88 -10.11 -17.46 6.10
N VAL A 89 -11.19 -16.73 6.36
CA VAL A 89 -12.08 -16.95 7.50
C VAL A 89 -13.44 -17.34 6.93
N LYS A 90 -13.96 -18.50 7.36
CA LYS A 90 -15.29 -18.96 6.93
C LYS A 90 -16.38 -18.01 7.43
N ARG A 91 -17.32 -17.66 6.57
CA ARG A 91 -18.51 -16.90 6.97
C ARG A 91 -19.42 -17.80 7.83
N LYS A 92 -19.66 -17.43 9.09
CA LYS A 92 -20.50 -18.24 10.01
C LYS A 92 -21.97 -18.22 9.62
N ASP A 93 -22.47 -17.06 9.19
CA ASP A 93 -23.86 -16.89 8.74
C ASP A 93 -23.88 -16.02 7.48
N PRO A 94 -24.02 -16.61 6.28
CA PRO A 94 -24.00 -15.88 5.02
C PRO A 94 -25.27 -15.04 4.78
N ASN A 95 -26.34 -15.26 5.54
CA ASN A 95 -27.63 -14.57 5.37
C ASN A 95 -27.79 -13.38 6.31
N LYS A 96 -27.00 -13.31 7.40
CA LYS A 96 -26.99 -12.16 8.28
C LYS A 96 -26.19 -10.99 7.69
N ARG A 97 -26.69 -9.76 7.92
CA ARG A 97 -25.97 -8.52 7.58
C ARG A 97 -24.71 -8.32 8.42
N LEU A 98 -24.74 -8.78 9.67
CA LEU A 98 -23.64 -8.61 10.62
C LEU A 98 -22.43 -9.48 10.27
N HIS A 99 -21.25 -8.96 10.55
CA HIS A 99 -19.99 -9.68 10.40
C HIS A 99 -19.81 -10.76 11.48
N ASN A 100 -18.80 -11.62 11.28
CA ASN A 100 -18.47 -12.65 12.26
C ASN A 100 -18.03 -12.01 13.58
N THR A 101 -18.29 -12.70 14.70
CA THR A 101 -17.76 -12.33 16.02
C THR A 101 -16.33 -12.86 16.24
N SER A 102 -15.93 -13.95 15.58
CA SER A 102 -14.54 -14.44 15.58
C SER A 102 -14.01 -14.68 14.16
N TYR A 103 -12.69 -14.53 14.01
CA TYR A 103 -11.99 -14.57 12.72
C TYR A 103 -10.91 -15.65 12.70
N ASP A 104 -11.32 -16.88 12.98
CA ASP A 104 -10.42 -18.03 13.00
C ASP A 104 -9.97 -18.36 11.58
N CYS A 105 -8.68 -18.14 11.31
CA CYS A 105 -8.10 -18.29 9.98
C CYS A 105 -7.84 -19.76 9.65
N VAL A 106 -8.25 -20.18 8.46
CA VAL A 106 -8.03 -21.52 7.93
C VAL A 106 -7.49 -21.43 6.51
N TRP A 107 -6.58 -22.34 6.17
CA TRP A 107 -6.10 -22.49 4.79
C TRP A 107 -7.05 -23.42 4.03
N LYS A 108 -7.52 -22.98 2.88
CA LYS A 108 -8.34 -23.77 1.96
C LYS A 108 -7.81 -23.67 0.55
N ARG A 109 -8.11 -24.66 -0.29
CA ARG A 109 -7.85 -24.54 -1.72
C ARG A 109 -8.77 -23.51 -2.36
N ALA A 110 -8.33 -22.88 -3.44
CA ALA A 110 -9.11 -21.91 -4.20
C ALA A 110 -10.49 -22.42 -4.63
N ASP A 111 -10.59 -23.70 -5.00
CA ASP A 111 -11.83 -24.35 -5.44
C ASP A 111 -12.79 -24.76 -4.31
N GLU A 112 -12.36 -24.65 -3.06
CA GLU A 112 -13.16 -24.96 -1.86
C GLU A 112 -13.66 -23.70 -1.12
N ILE A 113 -13.36 -22.51 -1.65
CA ILE A 113 -13.81 -21.23 -1.11
C ILE A 113 -15.23 -20.97 -1.58
N GLU A 114 -16.09 -20.53 -0.67
CA GLU A 114 -17.48 -20.20 -0.97
C GLU A 114 -17.68 -18.69 -1.04
N GLU A 115 -18.73 -18.26 -1.75
CA GLU A 115 -19.13 -16.87 -1.74
C GLU A 115 -19.36 -16.36 -0.32
N LYS A 116 -18.94 -15.11 -0.07
CA LYS A 116 -19.00 -14.40 1.23
C LYS A 116 -18.00 -14.85 2.30
N ASP A 117 -17.17 -15.86 2.04
CA ASP A 117 -15.98 -16.10 2.87
C ASP A 117 -15.06 -14.88 2.85
N TYR A 118 -14.35 -14.65 3.95
CA TYR A 118 -13.42 -13.54 4.06
C TYR A 118 -12.04 -13.99 3.61
N LEU A 119 -11.45 -13.32 2.61
CA LEU A 119 -10.04 -13.51 2.30
C LEU A 119 -9.18 -12.71 3.27
N VAL A 120 -8.09 -13.31 3.74
CA VAL A 120 -7.17 -12.67 4.67
C VAL A 120 -6.07 -11.97 3.90
N TYR A 121 -5.86 -10.68 4.20
CA TYR A 121 -4.81 -9.87 3.60
C TYR A 121 -3.82 -9.41 4.67
N PRO A 122 -2.49 -9.51 4.43
CA PRO A 122 -1.51 -9.06 5.39
C PRO A 122 -1.50 -7.54 5.53
N ILE A 123 -1.33 -7.07 6.77
CA ILE A 123 -1.04 -5.66 7.07
C ILE A 123 0.46 -5.56 7.29
N GLN A 124 1.13 -4.65 6.59
CA GLN A 124 2.56 -4.39 6.78
C GLN A 124 2.82 -3.91 8.22
N LYS A 125 3.77 -4.57 8.90
CA LYS A 125 4.17 -4.30 10.30
C LYS A 125 5.63 -3.87 10.43
N GLU A 126 6.38 -3.81 9.33
CA GLU A 126 7.75 -3.30 9.40
C GLU A 126 7.73 -1.81 9.70
N GLU A 127 8.36 -1.45 10.80
CA GLU A 127 8.59 -0.09 11.24
C GLU A 127 10.08 0.21 11.11
N SER A 128 10.40 1.40 10.62
CA SER A 128 11.77 1.89 10.52
C SER A 128 11.82 3.31 11.04
N ASP A 129 12.61 3.53 12.09
CA ASP A 129 12.88 4.87 12.58
C ASP A 129 13.79 5.60 11.60
N LEU A 130 13.26 6.66 11.01
CA LEU A 130 13.99 7.52 10.09
C LEU A 130 14.23 8.86 10.78
N GLU A 131 15.49 9.28 10.85
CA GLU A 131 15.85 10.59 11.43
C GLU A 131 15.57 11.74 10.44
N SER A 132 15.67 11.48 9.14
CA SER A 132 15.43 12.46 8.09
C SER A 132 14.96 11.82 6.79
N ILE A 133 14.33 12.62 5.93
CA ILE A 133 13.99 12.26 4.56
C ILE A 133 14.89 13.02 3.59
N THR A 134 15.39 12.33 2.56
CA THR A 134 16.17 12.95 1.50
C THR A 134 15.24 13.48 0.42
N VAL A 135 15.39 14.76 0.10
CA VAL A 135 14.73 15.41 -1.04
C VAL A 135 15.65 15.26 -2.24
N ASP A 136 15.28 14.37 -3.16
CA ASP A 136 16.01 14.13 -4.40
C ASP A 136 15.54 15.10 -5.49
N TYR A 137 15.97 16.36 -5.38
CA TYR A 137 15.68 17.41 -6.35
C TYR A 137 16.90 18.29 -6.58
N ASP A 138 17.39 18.26 -7.82
CA ASP A 138 18.45 19.14 -8.29
C ASP A 138 17.89 20.25 -9.20
N LEU A 139 18.35 21.47 -8.97
CA LEU A 139 18.05 22.59 -9.85
C LEU A 139 18.62 22.34 -11.25
N LYS A 140 17.84 22.67 -12.28
CA LYS A 140 18.32 22.63 -13.66
C LYS A 140 19.42 23.69 -13.84
N GLN A 141 20.44 23.40 -14.65
CA GLN A 141 21.60 24.30 -14.86
C GLN A 141 21.25 25.75 -15.24
N LYS A 142 20.09 25.99 -15.88
CA LYS A 142 19.64 27.32 -16.32
C LYS A 142 18.50 27.88 -15.48
N ASP A 143 18.21 27.28 -14.33
CA ASP A 143 17.21 27.82 -13.40
C ASP A 143 17.84 28.91 -12.53
N THR A 144 17.48 30.16 -12.78
CA THR A 144 17.95 31.33 -12.04
C THR A 144 16.92 31.88 -11.06
N VAL A 145 15.74 31.27 -10.97
CA VAL A 145 14.59 31.81 -10.22
C VAL A 145 14.31 30.96 -8.98
N SER A 146 14.40 29.63 -9.10
CA SER A 146 14.07 28.71 -8.02
C SER A 146 15.11 28.75 -6.91
N LYS A 147 14.64 28.62 -5.66
CA LYS A 147 15.52 28.39 -4.51
C LYS A 147 15.90 26.93 -4.42
N LYS A 148 17.13 26.67 -3.97
CA LYS A 148 17.56 25.32 -3.64
C LYS A 148 16.83 24.85 -2.39
N LEU A 149 16.26 23.65 -2.44
CA LEU A 149 15.66 23.03 -1.27
C LEU A 149 16.73 22.32 -0.41
N PRO A 150 16.52 22.23 0.92
CA PRO A 150 17.36 21.41 1.76
C PRO A 150 17.33 19.95 1.32
N ARG A 151 18.52 19.33 1.20
CA ARG A 151 18.64 17.95 0.73
C ARG A 151 18.12 16.92 1.73
N ASN A 152 18.25 17.20 3.02
CA ASN A 152 17.77 16.33 4.09
C ASN A 152 16.87 17.15 5.02
N ILE A 153 15.67 16.65 5.26
CA ILE A 153 14.71 17.27 6.17
C ILE A 153 14.52 16.35 7.37
N PRO A 154 14.76 16.81 8.61
CA PRO A 154 14.61 15.98 9.78
C PRO A 154 13.14 15.63 10.02
N LEU A 155 12.85 14.38 10.33
CA LEU A 155 11.50 13.89 10.66
C LEU A 155 11.15 14.22 12.12
N SER A 156 11.12 15.51 12.41
CA SER A 156 10.71 16.02 13.72
C SER A 156 9.20 16.14 13.84
N THR A 157 8.68 16.26 15.06
CA THR A 157 7.25 16.48 15.34
C THR A 157 6.66 17.64 14.54
N ASP A 158 7.41 18.74 14.40
CA ASP A 158 6.98 19.91 13.63
C ASP A 158 6.82 19.60 12.14
N PHE A 159 7.76 18.85 11.56
CA PHE A 159 7.71 18.49 10.16
C PHE A 159 6.57 17.50 9.88
N LEU A 160 6.42 16.48 10.73
CA LEU A 160 5.32 15.51 10.61
C LEU A 160 3.94 16.18 10.79
N ARG A 161 3.84 17.19 11.65
CA ARG A 161 2.64 18.01 11.79
C ARG A 161 2.33 18.81 10.53
N LEU A 162 3.33 19.44 9.91
CA LEU A 162 3.16 20.11 8.60
C LEU A 162 2.67 19.13 7.51
N MET A 163 3.19 17.91 7.47
CA MET A 163 2.70 16.87 6.55
C MET A 163 1.26 16.47 6.86
N GLY A 164 0.88 16.43 8.14
CA GLY A 164 -0.51 16.25 8.57
C GLY A 164 -1.43 17.33 8.02
N TYR A 165 -1.04 18.61 8.11
CA TYR A 165 -1.81 19.71 7.49
C TYR A 165 -1.92 19.55 5.98
N TYR A 166 -0.85 19.10 5.31
CA TYR A 166 -0.90 18.91 3.86
C TYR A 166 -1.86 17.79 3.46
N VAL A 167 -1.91 16.68 4.22
CA VAL A 167 -2.87 15.60 3.97
C VAL A 167 -4.31 16.05 4.21
N ALA A 168 -4.55 16.91 5.20
CA ALA A 168 -5.88 17.39 5.55
C ALA A 168 -6.39 18.49 4.59
N GLU A 169 -5.58 19.50 4.33
CA GLU A 169 -5.99 20.77 3.71
C GLU A 169 -5.10 21.19 2.53
N GLY A 170 -4.10 20.38 2.20
CA GLY A 170 -3.08 20.69 1.21
C GLY A 170 -3.45 20.26 -0.20
N PHE A 171 -3.00 21.04 -1.18
CA PHE A 171 -3.05 20.68 -2.59
C PHE A 171 -1.94 21.37 -3.38
N VAL A 172 -1.68 20.88 -4.59
CA VAL A 172 -0.76 21.51 -5.53
C VAL A 172 -1.57 22.23 -6.61
N HIS A 173 -1.22 23.48 -6.89
CA HIS A 173 -1.79 24.25 -7.99
C HIS A 173 -0.69 24.98 -8.76
N ASP A 174 -0.53 24.62 -10.04
CA ASP A 174 0.56 25.11 -10.91
C ASP A 174 1.94 24.92 -10.27
N ARG A 175 2.53 26.01 -9.74
CA ARG A 175 3.86 26.02 -9.11
C ARG A 175 3.80 26.27 -7.61
N GLU A 176 2.62 26.08 -7.01
CA GLU A 176 2.34 26.40 -5.61
C GLU A 176 1.90 25.17 -4.84
N VAL A 177 2.37 25.08 -3.59
CA VAL A 177 1.81 24.21 -2.56
C VAL A 177 0.92 25.08 -1.70
N CYS A 178 -0.38 24.76 -1.71
CA CYS A 178 -1.41 25.55 -1.06
C CYS A 178 -1.99 24.79 0.12
N PHE A 179 -2.35 25.52 1.17
CA PHE A 179 -3.09 25.02 2.33
C PHE A 179 -4.34 25.88 2.49
N THR A 180 -5.50 25.26 2.69
CA THR A 180 -6.77 25.98 2.84
C THR A 180 -7.27 25.90 4.27
N PHE A 181 -7.46 27.04 4.92
CA PHE A 181 -7.98 27.11 6.27
C PHE A 181 -9.14 28.10 6.33
N ASN A 182 -9.97 28.00 7.38
CA ASN A 182 -10.87 29.09 7.74
C ASN A 182 -10.05 30.31 8.18
N GLU A 183 -10.49 31.51 7.87
CA GLU A 183 -9.79 32.75 8.24
C GLU A 183 -9.60 32.93 9.76
N ASN A 184 -10.42 32.26 10.57
CA ASN A 184 -10.34 32.29 12.03
C ASN A 184 -9.40 31.24 12.62
N GLU A 185 -8.89 30.30 11.81
CA GLU A 185 -7.92 29.27 12.23
C GLU A 185 -6.48 29.80 12.22
N ILE A 186 -6.29 30.95 12.87
CA ILE A 186 -5.04 31.72 12.84
C ILE A 186 -3.85 30.89 13.33
N GLU A 187 -4.05 30.05 14.34
CA GLU A 187 -3.01 29.17 14.88
C GLU A 187 -2.45 28.21 13.83
N TYR A 188 -3.31 27.56 13.04
CA TYR A 188 -2.88 26.62 12.00
C TYR A 188 -2.22 27.35 10.83
N ILE A 189 -2.78 28.48 10.42
CA ILE A 189 -2.22 29.31 9.34
C ILE A 189 -0.79 29.75 9.70
N GLU A 190 -0.60 30.26 10.91
CA GLU A 190 0.70 30.74 11.36
C GLU A 190 1.69 29.59 11.56
N ASP A 191 1.23 28.45 12.07
CA ASP A 191 2.10 27.29 12.25
C ASP A 191 2.61 26.73 10.91
N VAL A 192 1.74 26.61 9.89
CA VAL A 192 2.17 26.25 8.53
C VAL A 192 3.17 27.26 7.99
N ARG A 193 2.92 28.56 8.18
CA ARG A 193 3.84 29.62 7.71
C ARG A 193 5.23 29.48 8.33
N GLN A 194 5.29 29.23 9.64
CA GLN A 194 6.54 29.11 10.38
C GLN A 194 7.28 27.81 10.05
N THR A 195 6.57 26.68 9.97
CA THR A 195 7.17 25.38 9.62
C THR A 195 7.66 25.35 8.18
N MET A 196 6.93 25.93 7.23
CA MET A 196 7.39 26.09 5.83
C MET A 196 8.67 26.91 5.74
N MET A 197 8.73 28.04 6.47
CA MET A 197 9.94 28.85 6.51
C MET A 197 11.11 28.11 7.17
N LYS A 198 10.86 27.39 8.27
CA LYS A 198 11.86 26.62 9.03
C LYS A 198 12.48 25.48 8.22
N PHE A 199 11.68 24.70 7.50
CA PHE A 199 12.17 23.49 6.81
C PHE A 199 12.54 23.71 5.36
N PHE A 200 11.98 24.72 4.68
CA PHE A 200 12.20 24.92 3.24
C PHE A 200 12.77 26.30 2.90
N GLU A 201 12.88 27.22 3.87
CA GLU A 201 13.31 28.62 3.63
C GLU A 201 12.43 29.36 2.60
N LEU A 202 11.17 28.91 2.50
CA LEU A 202 10.15 29.45 1.62
C LEU A 202 9.19 30.32 2.43
N LYS A 203 8.97 31.54 1.94
CA LYS A 203 7.96 32.43 2.51
C LYS A 203 6.60 32.07 1.94
N ALA A 204 5.63 31.76 2.78
CA ALA A 204 4.25 31.57 2.35
C ALA A 204 3.56 32.93 2.13
N ALA A 205 2.70 33.01 1.11
CA ALA A 205 1.77 34.10 0.88
C ALA A 205 0.38 33.70 1.40
N SER A 206 -0.39 34.65 1.92
CA SER A 206 -1.78 34.43 2.32
C SER A 206 -2.74 35.13 1.35
N LEU A 207 -3.79 34.43 0.95
CA LEU A 207 -4.85 34.94 0.08
C LEU A 207 -6.20 34.60 0.72
N THR A 208 -7.01 35.62 1.01
CA THR A 208 -8.37 35.41 1.51
C THR A 208 -9.35 35.45 0.33
N LYS A 209 -9.97 34.30 0.03
CA LYS A 209 -11.09 34.26 -0.92
C LYS A 209 -12.40 34.48 -0.16
N ARG A 210 -13.09 35.59 -0.43
CA ARG A 210 -14.47 35.79 0.00
C ARG A 210 -15.39 35.19 -1.04
N ASN A 211 -16.41 34.44 -0.62
CA ASN A 211 -17.45 34.00 -1.54
C ASN A 211 -18.11 35.24 -2.15
N SER A 212 -18.07 35.36 -3.47
CA SER A 212 -18.91 36.31 -4.19
C SER A 212 -20.35 35.84 -4.03
N THR A 213 -21.07 36.41 -3.07
CA THR A 213 -22.52 36.29 -3.00
C THR A 213 -23.06 36.90 -4.29
N THR A 214 -23.51 36.05 -5.21
CA THR A 214 -24.28 36.45 -6.39
C THR A 214 -25.76 36.33 -6.05
#